data_AF-A0A9D1RHX0-F1
#
_entry.id   AF-A0A9D1RHX0-F1
#
_cell.length_a   1.000
_cell.length_b   1.000
_cell.length_c   1.000
_cell.angle_alpha   90.00
_cell.angle_beta   90.00
_cell.angle_gamma   90.00
#
_symmetry.space_group_name_H-M   'P 1'
#
loop_
_entity.id
_entity.type
_entity.pdbx_description
1 polymer ?
#
loop_
_entity_poly.entity_id
_entity_poly.type
_entity_poly.pdbx_seq_one_letter_code
_entity_poly.pdbx_strand_id
1 'polypeptide(L)'
;MRKAEGGVGVSQLECVNPRKDKWRLRWGVLPKEDSENIVTYMEEDFNHRPTPEEIEQAVADSGVDASYDEIAAIGQVLGYGKDEFATMIENARTVRISSDPNAQLMEAMREQMSGRTDMEDDKALMVANMFFTFSYLCKREKEIKAGTILRYGNKLWRVVQTHTPQSIYPPSIDTASLYTRIDKSHAGTLDDPIPYEQNMAFEKGKYYSQYGVTYLCILTTVTGYPYDLKDLPTIVQAV
;
A
#
# COMPACT_ATOMS: atom_id res chain seq x y z
N MET A 1 -6.00 -14.59 9.78
CA MET A 1 -5.31 -13.64 8.87
C MET A 1 -3.80 -13.89 8.77
N ARG A 2 -3.20 -13.77 7.58
CA ARG A 2 -1.73 -13.82 7.36
C ARG A 2 -1.30 -13.08 6.08
N LYS A 3 -0.02 -12.73 5.96
CA LYS A 3 0.59 -12.34 4.68
C LYS A 3 0.85 -13.58 3.81
N ALA A 4 0.66 -13.47 2.51
CA ALA A 4 0.87 -14.54 1.54
C ALA A 4 1.38 -14.01 0.20
N GLU A 5 1.88 -14.94 -0.64
CA GLU A 5 2.31 -14.68 -2.01
C GLU A 5 1.49 -15.54 -2.99
N GLY A 6 1.35 -15.08 -4.23
CA GLY A 6 0.66 -15.82 -5.27
C GLY A 6 0.95 -15.28 -6.66
N GLY A 7 0.37 -15.90 -7.68
CA GLY A 7 0.49 -15.41 -9.06
C GLY A 7 -0.32 -14.14 -9.31
N VAL A 8 0.09 -13.37 -10.32
CA VAL A 8 -0.73 -12.28 -10.86
C VAL A 8 -2.12 -12.81 -11.25
N GLY A 9 -3.17 -12.05 -10.93
CA GLY A 9 -4.56 -12.45 -11.20
C GLY A 9 -5.20 -13.30 -10.11
N VAL A 10 -4.60 -13.39 -8.91
CA VAL A 10 -5.21 -14.04 -7.75
C VAL A 10 -6.62 -13.47 -7.46
N SER A 11 -7.59 -14.35 -7.25
CA SER A 11 -8.96 -13.95 -6.93
C SER A 11 -9.06 -13.40 -5.50
N GLN A 12 -9.73 -12.26 -5.35
CA GLN A 12 -9.94 -11.59 -4.06
C GLN A 12 -10.88 -12.38 -3.14
N LEU A 13 -11.81 -13.15 -3.68
CA LEU A 13 -12.68 -14.03 -2.91
C LEU A 13 -13.00 -15.30 -3.68
N GLU A 14 -12.87 -16.46 -3.04
CA GLU A 14 -13.26 -17.75 -3.63
C GLU A 14 -13.75 -18.76 -2.57
N CYS A 15 -14.61 -19.69 -2.99
CA CYS A 15 -14.98 -20.85 -2.19
C CYS A 15 -13.95 -21.97 -2.37
N VAL A 16 -13.06 -22.14 -1.40
CA VAL A 16 -11.96 -23.13 -1.44
C VAL A 16 -12.42 -24.54 -1.09
N ASN A 17 -13.57 -24.69 -0.42
CA ASN A 17 -14.16 -26.00 -0.14
C ASN A 17 -15.69 -25.91 -0.04
N PRO A 18 -16.42 -26.20 -1.13
CA PRO A 18 -17.89 -26.13 -1.14
C PRO A 18 -18.56 -27.09 -0.16
N ARG A 19 -17.94 -28.23 0.16
CA ARG A 19 -18.50 -29.22 1.12
C ARG A 19 -18.42 -28.75 2.56
N LYS A 20 -17.48 -27.86 2.86
CA LYS A 20 -17.24 -27.33 4.21
C LYS A 20 -17.60 -25.85 4.33
N ASP A 21 -18.23 -25.28 3.30
CA ASP A 21 -18.49 -23.85 3.12
C ASP A 21 -17.27 -22.97 3.47
N LYS A 22 -16.07 -23.39 3.04
CA LYS A 22 -14.86 -22.63 3.32
C LYS A 22 -14.59 -21.62 2.22
N TRP A 23 -14.33 -20.39 2.63
CA TRP A 23 -14.06 -19.26 1.76
C TRP A 23 -12.72 -18.63 2.11
N ARG A 24 -12.09 -18.03 1.12
CA ARG A 24 -10.80 -17.37 1.25
C ARG A 24 -10.86 -15.97 0.68
N LEU A 25 -10.61 -14.99 1.54
CA LEU A 25 -10.52 -13.58 1.21
C LEU A 25 -9.06 -13.18 1.03
N ARG A 26 -8.80 -12.33 0.04
CA ARG A 26 -7.49 -11.74 -0.25
C ARG A 26 -7.62 -10.26 -0.62
N TRP A 27 -6.74 -9.43 -0.08
CA TRP A 27 -6.74 -7.98 -0.30
C TRP A 27 -5.35 -7.38 -0.14
N GLY A 28 -5.20 -6.12 -0.58
CA GLY A 28 -3.92 -5.43 -0.56
C GLY A 28 -2.94 -6.05 -1.55
N VAL A 29 -3.44 -6.53 -2.69
CA VAL A 29 -2.65 -7.18 -3.72
C VAL A 29 -1.69 -6.17 -4.35
N LEU A 30 -0.40 -6.40 -4.17
CA LEU A 30 0.67 -5.57 -4.73
C LEU A 30 1.68 -6.43 -5.46
N PRO A 31 2.24 -5.96 -6.60
CA PRO A 31 3.40 -6.59 -7.22
C PRO A 31 4.53 -6.73 -6.21
N LYS A 32 5.17 -7.90 -6.21
CA LYS A 32 6.41 -8.07 -5.46
C LYS A 32 7.49 -7.28 -6.20
N GLU A 33 8.23 -6.42 -5.50
CA GLU A 33 9.27 -5.55 -6.10
C GLU A 33 10.29 -6.35 -6.92
N ASP A 34 10.45 -7.63 -6.56
CA ASP A 34 11.42 -8.55 -7.11
C ASP A 34 10.85 -9.61 -8.08
N SER A 35 9.61 -9.45 -8.57
CA SER A 35 9.03 -10.40 -9.51
C SER A 35 7.90 -9.80 -10.35
N GLU A 36 7.96 -9.99 -11.66
CA GLU A 36 6.89 -9.58 -12.57
C GLU A 36 5.62 -10.46 -12.48
N ASN A 37 5.74 -11.66 -11.92
CA ASN A 37 4.68 -12.67 -11.93
C ASN A 37 4.14 -13.02 -10.53
N ILE A 38 4.71 -12.42 -9.48
CA ILE A 38 4.33 -12.69 -8.09
C ILE A 38 3.75 -11.42 -7.48
N VAL A 39 2.64 -11.60 -6.77
CA VAL A 39 2.01 -10.58 -5.95
C VAL A 39 2.02 -10.98 -4.48
N THR A 40 2.08 -10.00 -3.60
CA THR A 40 1.92 -10.15 -2.15
C THR A 40 0.56 -9.61 -1.73
N TYR A 41 -0.08 -10.23 -0.74
CA TYR A 41 -1.39 -9.83 -0.24
C TYR A 41 -1.64 -10.33 1.20
N MET A 42 -2.68 -9.80 1.83
CA MET A 42 -3.26 -10.37 3.05
C MET A 42 -4.27 -11.45 2.70
N GLU A 43 -4.33 -12.53 3.49
CA GLU A 43 -5.24 -13.66 3.30
C GLU A 43 -5.93 -14.06 4.61
N GLU A 44 -7.23 -14.37 4.53
CA GLU A 44 -8.04 -14.88 5.63
C GLU A 44 -9.00 -15.97 5.15
N ASP A 45 -9.09 -17.06 5.93
CA ASP A 45 -10.03 -18.15 5.69
C ASP A 45 -11.27 -17.99 6.58
N PHE A 46 -12.45 -18.12 5.98
CA PHE A 46 -13.74 -18.16 6.64
C PHE A 46 -14.33 -19.57 6.55
N ASN A 47 -15.04 -20.01 7.59
CA ASN A 47 -15.74 -21.31 7.61
C ASN A 47 -17.20 -21.21 7.12
N HIS A 48 -17.54 -20.07 6.53
CA HIS A 48 -18.82 -19.79 5.89
C HIS A 48 -18.61 -18.71 4.83
N ARG A 49 -19.61 -18.48 3.98
CA ARG A 49 -19.61 -17.34 3.04
C ARG A 49 -19.59 -16.02 3.83
N PRO A 50 -18.54 -15.18 3.71
CA PRO A 50 -18.35 -14.03 4.60
C PRO A 50 -19.35 -12.90 4.35
N THR A 51 -19.73 -12.18 5.39
CA THR A 51 -20.57 -10.98 5.30
C THR A 51 -19.74 -9.71 5.02
N PRO A 52 -20.37 -8.60 4.56
CA PRO A 52 -19.67 -7.32 4.40
C PRO A 52 -18.97 -6.85 5.69
N GLU A 53 -19.59 -7.06 6.85
CA GLU A 53 -19.03 -6.69 8.16
C GLU A 53 -17.79 -7.50 8.51
N GLU A 54 -17.80 -8.81 8.24
CA GLU A 54 -16.63 -9.67 8.46
C GLU A 54 -15.47 -9.31 7.54
N ILE A 55 -15.77 -8.93 6.30
CA ILE A 55 -14.77 -8.46 5.33
C ILE A 55 -14.19 -7.12 5.75
N GLU A 56 -15.04 -6.16 6.15
CA GLU A 56 -14.57 -4.85 6.64
C GLU A 56 -13.70 -4.99 7.87
N GLN A 57 -14.10 -5.82 8.84
CA GLN A 57 -13.34 -6.09 10.05
C GLN A 57 -11.98 -6.72 9.72
N ALA A 58 -11.93 -7.73 8.85
CA ALA A 58 -10.68 -8.36 8.42
C ALA A 58 -9.74 -7.35 7.74
N VAL A 59 -10.25 -6.51 6.84
CA VAL A 59 -9.44 -5.46 6.21
C VAL A 59 -8.93 -4.47 7.26
N ALA A 60 -9.78 -4.01 8.17
CA ALA A 60 -9.40 -3.07 9.23
C ALA A 60 -8.31 -3.62 10.16
N ASP A 61 -8.45 -4.88 10.59
CA ASP A 61 -7.53 -5.53 11.53
C ASP A 61 -6.14 -5.78 10.92
N SER A 62 -6.04 -5.91 9.60
CA SER A 62 -4.74 -6.03 8.92
C SER A 62 -3.92 -4.75 8.93
N GLY A 63 -4.57 -3.58 9.03
CA GLY A 63 -3.96 -2.29 8.72
C GLY A 63 -3.51 -2.12 7.27
N VAL A 64 -3.88 -3.04 6.36
CA VAL A 64 -3.59 -3.02 4.92
C VAL A 64 -4.85 -2.56 4.20
N ASP A 65 -4.69 -1.60 3.28
CA ASP A 65 -5.81 -1.06 2.52
C ASP A 65 -6.25 -2.05 1.44
N ALA A 66 -7.57 -2.25 1.32
CA ALA A 66 -8.18 -2.82 0.13
C ALA A 66 -8.55 -1.68 -0.84
N SER A 67 -8.09 -1.79 -2.08
CA SER A 67 -8.45 -0.85 -3.14
C SER A 67 -9.94 -0.94 -3.49
N TYR A 68 -10.48 0.11 -4.12
CA TYR A 68 -11.87 0.10 -4.58
C TYR A 68 -12.15 -1.06 -5.55
N ASP A 69 -11.21 -1.36 -6.46
CA ASP A 69 -11.37 -2.45 -7.41
C ASP A 69 -11.38 -3.82 -6.74
N GLU A 70 -10.58 -4.02 -5.69
CA GLU A 70 -10.62 -5.25 -4.89
C GLU A 70 -11.96 -5.40 -4.17
N ILE A 71 -12.45 -4.35 -3.52
CA ILE A 71 -13.77 -4.36 -2.86
C ILE A 71 -14.88 -4.64 -3.88
N ALA A 72 -14.83 -4.02 -5.06
CA ALA A 72 -15.79 -4.28 -6.13
C ALA A 72 -15.74 -5.74 -6.63
N ALA A 73 -14.55 -6.31 -6.78
CA ALA A 73 -14.37 -7.71 -7.18
C ALA A 73 -14.94 -8.69 -6.13
N ILE A 74 -14.72 -8.42 -4.85
CA ILE A 74 -15.29 -9.19 -3.73
C ILE A 74 -16.82 -9.15 -3.79
N GLY A 75 -17.39 -7.94 -3.92
CA GLY A 75 -18.84 -7.73 -4.01
C GLY A 75 -19.47 -8.50 -5.17
N GLN A 76 -18.81 -8.51 -6.33
CA GLN A 76 -19.27 -9.25 -7.51
C GLN A 76 -19.35 -10.77 -7.25
N VAL A 77 -18.36 -11.37 -6.60
CA VAL A 77 -18.38 -12.79 -6.21
C VAL A 77 -19.50 -13.07 -5.20
N LEU A 78 -19.81 -12.11 -4.35
CA LEU A 78 -20.92 -12.19 -3.40
C LEU A 78 -22.30 -11.92 -4.03
N GLY A 79 -22.35 -11.49 -5.29
CA GLY A 79 -23.59 -11.24 -6.03
C GLY A 79 -24.16 -9.84 -5.87
N TYR A 80 -23.34 -8.88 -5.40
CA TYR A 80 -23.71 -7.48 -5.24
C TYR A 80 -23.23 -6.62 -6.43
N GLY A 81 -23.89 -5.47 -6.62
CA GLY A 81 -23.35 -4.43 -7.50
C GLY A 81 -22.08 -3.79 -6.92
N LYS A 82 -21.23 -3.20 -7.79
CA LYS A 82 -19.95 -2.59 -7.38
C LYS A 82 -20.14 -1.49 -6.32
N ASP A 83 -20.99 -0.51 -6.61
CA ASP A 83 -21.25 0.62 -5.71
C ASP A 83 -22.08 0.22 -4.48
N GLU A 84 -22.97 -0.75 -4.66
CA GLU A 84 -23.76 -1.32 -3.57
C GLU A 84 -22.85 -1.94 -2.50
N PHE A 85 -21.93 -2.81 -2.91
CA PHE A 85 -21.03 -3.47 -1.97
C PHE A 85 -20.07 -2.49 -1.30
N ALA A 86 -19.52 -1.53 -2.05
CA ALA A 86 -18.67 -0.48 -1.49
C ALA A 86 -19.42 0.35 -0.43
N THR A 87 -20.72 0.61 -0.64
CA THR A 87 -21.58 1.29 0.35
C THR A 87 -21.80 0.43 1.60
N MET A 88 -22.01 -0.88 1.43
CA MET A 88 -22.12 -1.81 2.57
C MET A 88 -20.85 -1.85 3.42
N ILE A 89 -19.67 -1.87 2.79
CA ILE A 89 -18.38 -1.82 3.49
C ILE A 89 -18.22 -0.49 4.25
N GLU A 90 -18.60 0.66 3.66
CA GLU A 90 -18.53 1.95 4.37
C GLU A 90 -19.51 2.01 5.57
N ASN A 91 -20.70 1.42 5.41
CA ASN A 91 -21.66 1.32 6.51
C ASN A 91 -21.11 0.44 7.65
N ALA A 92 -20.54 -0.72 7.32
CA ALA A 92 -19.89 -1.61 8.29
C ALA A 92 -18.75 -0.88 9.03
N ARG A 93 -17.90 -0.16 8.30
CA ARG A 93 -16.84 0.69 8.87
C ARG A 93 -17.39 1.71 9.84
N THR A 94 -18.45 2.42 9.46
CA THR A 94 -19.08 3.44 10.32
C THR A 94 -19.64 2.81 11.60
N VAL A 95 -20.31 1.66 11.50
CA VAL A 95 -20.82 0.91 12.64
C VAL A 95 -19.68 0.47 13.56
N ARG A 96 -18.61 -0.10 13.00
CA ARG A 96 -17.43 -0.52 13.77
C ARG A 96 -16.78 0.66 14.50
N ILE A 97 -16.53 1.78 13.81
CA ILE A 97 -16.00 2.99 14.43
C ILE A 97 -16.94 3.49 15.54
N SER A 98 -18.25 3.46 15.35
CA SER A 98 -19.18 3.93 16.38
C SER A 98 -19.23 3.03 17.63
N SER A 99 -18.85 1.75 17.52
CA SER A 99 -19.01 0.75 18.58
C SER A 99 -17.70 0.31 19.25
N ASP A 100 -16.55 0.50 18.61
CA ASP A 100 -15.23 0.16 19.15
C ASP A 100 -14.46 1.42 19.60
N PRO A 101 -14.20 1.60 20.91
CA PRO A 101 -13.42 2.73 21.43
C PRO A 101 -12.01 2.87 20.83
N ASN A 102 -11.36 1.76 20.47
CA ASN A 102 -10.05 1.82 19.82
C ASN A 102 -10.17 2.34 18.39
N ALA A 103 -11.19 1.92 17.64
CA ALA A 103 -11.48 2.46 16.33
C ALA A 103 -11.83 3.96 16.38
N GLN A 104 -12.57 4.42 17.39
CA GLN A 104 -12.84 5.85 17.62
C GLN A 104 -11.54 6.63 17.86
N LEU A 105 -10.67 6.12 18.72
CA LEU A 105 -9.37 6.74 19.00
C LEU A 105 -8.51 6.81 17.74
N MET A 106 -8.43 5.73 16.97
CA MET A 106 -7.70 5.69 15.70
C MET A 106 -8.23 6.73 14.70
N GLU A 107 -9.55 6.87 14.58
CA GLU A 107 -10.15 7.85 13.67
C GLU A 107 -9.91 9.30 14.13
N ALA A 108 -10.00 9.56 15.43
CA ALA A 108 -9.67 10.86 16.01
C ALA A 108 -8.18 11.23 15.80
N MET A 109 -7.28 10.26 15.99
CA MET A 109 -5.86 10.42 15.68
C MET A 109 -5.63 10.71 14.19
N ARG A 110 -6.35 10.04 13.28
CA ARG A 110 -6.25 10.34 11.83
C ARG A 110 -6.66 11.76 11.50
N GLU A 111 -7.74 12.27 12.08
CA GLU A 111 -8.14 13.67 11.89
C GLU A 111 -7.08 14.64 12.43
N GLN A 112 -6.48 14.34 13.59
CA GLN A 112 -5.37 15.14 14.12
C GLN A 112 -4.14 15.11 13.18
N MET A 113 -3.78 13.94 12.67
CA MET A 113 -2.65 13.77 11.75
C MET A 113 -2.88 14.44 10.41
N SER A 114 -4.12 14.45 9.91
CA SER A 114 -4.50 15.13 8.67
C SER A 114 -4.28 16.65 8.72
N GLY A 115 -4.17 17.24 9.92
CA GLY A 115 -3.83 18.65 10.11
C GLY A 115 -2.33 18.95 10.17
N ARG A 116 -1.47 17.92 10.24
CA ARG A 116 -0.01 18.10 10.36
C ARG A 116 0.67 18.13 9.00
N THR A 117 1.65 19.02 8.89
CA THR A 117 2.46 19.20 7.67
C THR A 117 3.97 19.13 7.93
N ASP A 118 4.36 18.92 9.19
CA ASP A 118 5.72 19.07 9.74
C ASP A 118 6.33 17.74 10.19
N MET A 119 5.69 16.61 9.90
CA MET A 119 6.14 15.31 10.37
C MET A 119 7.31 14.78 9.54
N GLU A 120 8.36 14.31 10.20
CA GLU A 120 9.50 13.61 9.59
C GLU A 120 9.10 12.24 9.02
N ASP A 121 9.74 11.84 7.92
CA ASP A 121 9.42 10.63 7.16
C ASP A 121 9.56 9.34 8.00
N ASP A 122 10.66 9.17 8.74
CA ASP A 122 10.89 7.97 9.57
C ASP A 122 9.81 7.83 10.66
N LYS A 123 9.36 8.95 11.24
CA LYS A 123 8.27 8.95 12.23
C LYS A 123 6.93 8.62 11.58
N ALA A 124 6.68 9.15 10.39
CA ALA A 124 5.45 8.85 9.64
C ALA A 124 5.34 7.36 9.33
N LEU A 125 6.44 6.74 8.90
CA LEU A 125 6.50 5.31 8.60
C LEU A 125 6.19 4.43 9.83
N MET A 126 6.59 4.83 11.03
CA MET A 126 6.27 4.11 12.27
C MET A 126 4.77 4.13 12.62
N VAL A 127 4.03 5.14 12.16
CA VAL A 127 2.60 5.32 12.46
C VAL A 127 1.74 5.35 11.21
N ALA A 128 2.11 4.61 10.16
CA ALA A 128 1.48 4.64 8.85
C ALA A 128 -0.06 4.50 8.90
N ASN A 129 -0.61 3.69 9.83
CA ASN A 129 -2.04 3.48 9.97
C ASN A 129 -2.83 4.70 10.52
N MET A 130 -2.13 5.75 10.94
CA MET A 130 -2.69 7.02 11.45
C MET A 130 -2.94 8.05 10.35
N PHE A 131 -2.72 7.72 9.08
CA PHE A 131 -3.05 8.61 7.97
C PHE A 131 -4.26 8.10 7.19
N PHE A 132 -5.02 9.02 6.63
CA PHE A 132 -6.15 8.67 5.76
C PHE A 132 -5.68 8.09 4.43
N THR A 133 -6.46 7.16 3.90
CA THR A 133 -6.30 6.67 2.54
C THR A 133 -6.67 7.76 1.53
N PHE A 134 -5.99 7.78 0.38
CA PHE A 134 -6.30 8.68 -0.74
C PHE A 134 -7.77 8.58 -1.18
N SER A 135 -8.31 7.36 -1.29
CA SER A 135 -9.71 7.12 -1.67
C SER A 135 -10.70 7.81 -0.72
N TYR A 136 -10.47 7.73 0.59
CA TYR A 136 -11.26 8.46 1.59
C TYR A 136 -11.15 9.97 1.41
N LEU A 137 -9.94 10.50 1.18
CA LEU A 137 -9.75 11.95 0.98
C LEU A 137 -10.44 12.47 -0.28
N CYS A 138 -10.48 11.69 -1.37
CA CYS A 138 -11.26 12.03 -2.56
C CYS A 138 -12.76 12.14 -2.24
N LYS A 139 -13.32 11.21 -1.45
CA LYS A 139 -14.73 11.25 -1.04
C LYS A 139 -15.08 12.44 -0.14
N ARG A 140 -14.10 12.98 0.62
CA ARG A 140 -14.34 14.16 1.48
C ARG A 140 -14.58 15.42 0.67
N GLU A 141 -14.07 15.49 -0.57
CA GLU A 141 -14.12 16.67 -1.44
C GLU A 141 -13.59 17.95 -0.76
N LYS A 142 -12.60 17.79 0.13
CA LYS A 142 -11.97 18.88 0.88
C LYS A 142 -10.54 19.08 0.42
N GLU A 143 -10.10 20.34 0.48
CA GLU A 143 -8.71 20.71 0.24
C GLU A 143 -7.78 20.11 1.30
N ILE A 144 -6.64 19.57 0.86
CA ILE A 144 -5.54 19.13 1.71
C ILE A 144 -4.31 20.01 1.49
N LYS A 145 -3.59 20.32 2.57
CA LYS A 145 -2.45 21.25 2.54
C LYS A 145 -1.17 20.57 2.08
N ALA A 146 -0.27 21.35 1.47
CA ALA A 146 1.12 20.94 1.27
C ALA A 146 1.75 20.45 2.59
N GLY A 147 2.49 19.34 2.53
CA GLY A 147 3.11 18.66 3.65
C GLY A 147 2.24 17.59 4.34
N THR A 148 0.93 17.55 4.07
CA THR A 148 0.02 16.51 4.62
C THR A 148 0.47 15.14 4.15
N ILE A 149 0.35 14.13 5.01
CA ILE A 149 0.69 12.73 4.69
C ILE A 149 -0.58 11.91 4.53
N LEU A 150 -0.60 11.04 3.51
CA LEU A 150 -1.70 10.13 3.21
C LEU A 150 -1.19 8.74 2.83
N ARG A 151 -2.09 7.77 2.81
CA ARG A 151 -1.83 6.41 2.34
C ARG A 151 -2.39 6.17 0.95
N TYR A 152 -1.64 5.47 0.12
CA TYR A 152 -2.13 4.94 -1.14
C TYR A 152 -1.31 3.73 -1.56
N GLY A 153 -1.97 2.63 -1.94
CA GLY A 153 -1.31 1.39 -2.34
C GLY A 153 -0.41 0.81 -1.24
N ASN A 154 -0.83 0.90 0.03
CA ASN A 154 -0.05 0.53 1.22
C ASN A 154 1.31 1.24 1.36
N LYS A 155 1.48 2.38 0.68
CA LYS A 155 2.64 3.28 0.80
C LYS A 155 2.20 4.63 1.35
N LEU A 156 3.14 5.36 1.95
CA LEU A 156 2.92 6.73 2.41
C LEU A 156 3.33 7.72 1.33
N TRP A 157 2.56 8.80 1.23
CA TRP A 157 2.78 9.88 0.28
C TRP A 157 2.61 11.22 0.99
N ARG A 158 3.49 12.17 0.67
CA ARG A 158 3.44 13.55 1.14
C ARG A 158 2.87 14.43 0.04
N VAL A 159 1.92 15.28 0.40
CA VAL A 159 1.37 16.29 -0.50
C VAL A 159 2.42 17.37 -0.76
N VAL A 160 2.64 17.70 -2.03
CA VAL A 160 3.61 18.71 -2.47
C VAL A 160 2.96 20.10 -2.55
N GLN A 161 1.74 20.17 -3.10
CA GLN A 161 0.99 21.41 -3.25
C GLN A 161 -0.42 21.28 -2.67
N THR A 162 -0.94 22.38 -2.12
CA THR A 162 -2.32 22.41 -1.61
C THR A 162 -3.32 22.22 -2.75
N HIS A 163 -4.25 21.28 -2.63
CA HIS A 163 -5.28 20.98 -3.63
C HIS A 163 -6.41 20.11 -3.07
N THR A 164 -7.49 19.94 -3.82
CA THR A 164 -8.54 18.95 -3.52
C THR A 164 -8.24 17.62 -4.23
N PRO A 165 -8.08 16.50 -3.50
CA PRO A 165 -7.78 15.20 -4.10
C PRO A 165 -8.88 14.72 -5.03
N GLN A 166 -8.50 14.17 -6.18
CA GLN A 166 -9.43 13.62 -7.17
C GLN A 166 -8.94 12.26 -7.65
N SER A 167 -9.85 11.28 -7.76
CA SER A 167 -9.49 9.90 -8.11
C SER A 167 -8.77 9.75 -9.46
N ILE A 168 -8.95 10.71 -10.37
CA ILE A 168 -8.27 10.76 -11.68
C ILE A 168 -6.79 11.20 -11.60
N TYR A 169 -6.36 11.75 -10.46
CA TYR A 169 -4.98 12.14 -10.17
C TYR A 169 -4.47 11.41 -8.92
N PRO A 170 -4.36 10.07 -8.94
CA PRO A 170 -3.85 9.30 -7.81
C PRO A 170 -2.36 9.55 -7.59
N PRO A 171 -1.83 9.34 -6.36
CA PRO A 171 -0.40 9.37 -6.11
C PRO A 171 0.35 8.37 -7.01
N SER A 172 1.25 8.89 -7.84
CA SER A 172 2.06 8.14 -8.79
C SER A 172 3.26 8.99 -9.24
N ILE A 173 4.11 8.41 -10.08
CA ILE A 173 5.22 9.13 -10.72
C ILE A 173 4.69 10.25 -11.62
N ASP A 174 3.55 10.02 -12.29
CA ASP A 174 2.92 11.00 -13.20
C ASP A 174 2.29 12.19 -12.46
N THR A 175 2.03 12.05 -11.16
CA THR A 175 1.48 13.10 -10.29
C THR A 175 2.49 13.61 -9.27
N ALA A 176 3.80 13.54 -9.60
CA ALA A 176 4.88 13.99 -8.73
C ALA A 176 4.80 15.47 -8.32
N SER A 177 4.10 16.31 -9.08
CA SER A 177 3.80 17.71 -8.70
C SER A 177 2.79 17.83 -7.57
N LEU A 178 1.97 16.80 -7.33
CA LEU A 178 0.96 16.73 -6.27
C LEU A 178 1.43 15.92 -5.07
N TYR A 179 2.19 14.84 -5.31
CA TYR A 179 2.57 13.89 -4.28
C TYR A 179 4.02 13.44 -4.42
N THR A 180 4.69 13.21 -3.29
CA THR A 180 6.01 12.58 -3.23
C THR A 180 5.93 11.36 -2.33
N ARG A 181 6.50 10.25 -2.76
CA ARG A 181 6.51 9.00 -1.99
C ARG A 181 7.39 9.17 -0.74
N ILE A 182 6.91 8.68 0.40
CA ILE A 182 7.69 8.56 1.64
C ILE A 182 8.17 7.12 1.73
N ASP A 183 9.46 6.93 1.53
CA ASP A 183 10.11 5.64 1.65
C ASP A 183 10.98 5.60 2.90
N LYS A 184 11.28 4.39 3.36
CA LYS A 184 12.23 4.20 4.44
C LYS A 184 13.61 4.66 3.97
N SER A 185 14.30 5.45 4.78
CA SER A 185 15.72 5.71 4.55
C SER A 185 16.50 4.41 4.73
N HIS A 186 17.22 3.98 3.70
CA HIS A 186 18.10 2.82 3.76
C HIS A 186 19.54 3.25 3.99
N ALA A 187 20.22 2.61 4.94
CA ALA A 187 21.61 2.93 5.24
C ALA A 187 22.55 2.59 4.07
N GLY A 188 22.12 1.70 3.17
CA GLY A 188 22.92 1.17 2.07
C GLY A 188 24.07 0.31 2.59
N THR A 189 23.79 -0.49 3.60
CA THR A 189 24.71 -1.48 4.18
C THR A 189 24.30 -2.88 3.72
N LEU A 190 25.13 -3.89 3.93
CA LEU A 190 24.78 -5.27 3.58
C LEU A 190 23.48 -5.74 4.28
N ASP A 191 23.27 -5.31 5.52
CA ASP A 191 22.08 -5.66 6.32
C ASP A 191 20.84 -4.79 6.01
N ASP A 192 21.03 -3.62 5.38
CA ASP A 192 19.97 -2.69 4.98
C ASP A 192 20.34 -2.04 3.64
N PRO A 193 20.27 -2.81 2.53
CA PRO A 193 20.59 -2.31 1.20
C PRO A 193 19.50 -1.35 0.69
N ILE A 194 19.87 -0.42 -0.18
CA ILE A 194 18.94 0.52 -0.80
C ILE A 194 18.18 -0.21 -1.93
N PRO A 195 16.84 -0.31 -1.90
CA PRO A 195 16.06 -0.84 -3.01
C PRO A 195 16.33 -0.04 -4.27
N TYR A 196 16.78 -0.72 -5.32
CA TYR A 196 17.12 -0.06 -6.58
C TYR A 196 15.91 0.06 -7.49
N GLU A 197 15.59 1.28 -7.89
CA GLU A 197 14.69 1.58 -9.01
C GLU A 197 15.49 2.07 -10.22
N GLN A 198 15.04 1.72 -11.42
CA GLN A 198 15.68 2.19 -12.65
C GLN A 198 15.74 3.72 -12.69
N ASN A 199 16.84 4.25 -13.21
CA ASN A 199 17.20 5.68 -13.22
C ASN A 199 17.63 6.27 -11.86
N MET A 200 17.86 5.43 -10.84
CA MET A 200 18.49 5.86 -9.59
C MET A 200 20.02 5.99 -9.72
N ALA A 201 20.58 7.04 -9.13
CA ALA A 201 22.02 7.27 -9.08
C ALA A 201 22.69 6.40 -8.01
N PHE A 202 23.99 6.16 -8.17
CA PHE A 202 24.75 5.23 -7.33
C PHE A 202 25.78 5.95 -6.45
N GLU A 203 25.97 5.45 -5.24
CA GLU A 203 27.03 5.85 -4.31
C GLU A 203 27.99 4.68 -4.05
N LYS A 204 29.26 4.87 -4.40
CA LYS A 204 30.29 3.84 -4.20
C LYS A 204 30.38 3.41 -2.73
N GLY A 205 30.42 2.11 -2.52
CA GLY A 205 30.52 1.48 -1.20
C GLY A 205 29.17 1.22 -0.52
N LYS A 206 28.06 1.73 -1.08
CA LYS A 206 26.71 1.38 -0.65
C LYS A 206 26.25 0.07 -1.28
N TYR A 207 25.35 -0.61 -0.59
CA TYR A 207 24.69 -1.82 -1.07
C TYR A 207 23.31 -1.48 -1.60
N TYR A 208 22.96 -2.10 -2.72
CA TYR A 208 21.69 -1.95 -3.41
C TYR A 208 21.02 -3.31 -3.58
N SER A 209 19.69 -3.39 -3.54
CA SER A 209 18.96 -4.64 -3.78
C SER A 209 18.04 -4.53 -4.98
N GLN A 210 18.04 -5.54 -5.84
CA GLN A 210 17.09 -5.69 -6.93
C GLN A 210 16.84 -7.18 -7.18
N TYR A 211 15.57 -7.56 -7.34
CA TYR A 211 15.14 -8.94 -7.55
C TYR A 211 15.58 -9.91 -6.45
N GLY A 212 15.66 -9.43 -5.20
CA GLY A 212 16.11 -10.20 -4.04
C GLY A 212 17.61 -10.47 -4.01
N VAL A 213 18.37 -9.88 -4.93
CA VAL A 213 19.83 -9.98 -5.00
C VAL A 213 20.43 -8.66 -4.51
N THR A 214 21.42 -8.77 -3.62
CA THR A 214 22.16 -7.62 -3.11
C THR A 214 23.42 -7.40 -3.93
N TYR A 215 23.71 -6.14 -4.24
CA TYR A 215 24.86 -5.72 -5.00
C TYR A 215 25.65 -4.64 -4.24
N LEU A 216 26.97 -4.75 -4.22
CA LEU A 216 27.86 -3.70 -3.78
C LEU A 216 28.11 -2.73 -4.94
N CYS A 217 27.84 -1.46 -4.74
CA CYS A 217 28.20 -0.42 -5.70
C CYS A 217 29.71 -0.16 -5.66
N ILE A 218 30.35 -0.29 -6.83
CA ILE A 218 31.78 -0.08 -7.02
C ILE A 218 32.11 1.28 -7.66
N LEU A 219 31.11 1.98 -8.21
CA LEU A 219 31.28 3.26 -8.90
C LEU A 219 30.14 4.25 -8.58
N THR A 220 30.49 5.45 -8.10
CA THR A 220 29.54 6.54 -7.90
C THR A 220 29.09 7.11 -9.24
N THR A 221 27.80 7.38 -9.39
CA THR A 221 27.23 8.00 -10.60
C THR A 221 26.40 9.21 -10.21
N VAL A 222 26.38 10.23 -11.07
CA VAL A 222 25.57 11.44 -10.85
C VAL A 222 24.17 11.29 -11.45
N THR A 223 24.06 10.50 -12.52
CA THR A 223 22.80 10.14 -13.18
C THR A 223 22.57 8.64 -13.02
N GLY A 224 21.31 8.23 -12.90
CA GLY A 224 20.95 6.83 -12.96
C GLY A 224 20.83 6.30 -14.37
N TYR A 225 20.62 4.98 -14.46
CA TYR A 225 20.57 4.23 -15.72
C TYR A 225 19.26 3.46 -15.83
N PRO A 226 18.69 3.28 -17.04
CA PRO A 226 17.44 2.56 -17.25
C PRO A 226 17.65 1.04 -17.37
N TYR A 227 18.61 0.47 -16.62
CA TYR A 227 19.01 -0.93 -16.72
C TYR A 227 18.92 -1.61 -15.35
N ASP A 228 18.74 -2.92 -15.34
CA ASP A 228 18.81 -3.72 -14.11
C ASP A 228 20.24 -3.80 -13.57
N LEU A 229 20.39 -3.97 -12.27
CA LEU A 229 21.68 -4.10 -11.58
C LEU A 229 22.53 -5.24 -12.15
N LYS A 230 21.90 -6.36 -12.53
CA LYS A 230 22.56 -7.51 -13.17
C LYS A 230 23.25 -7.13 -14.49
N ASP A 231 22.73 -6.10 -15.17
CA ASP A 231 23.19 -5.63 -16.48
C ASP A 231 24.17 -4.45 -16.36
N LEU A 232 24.53 -4.06 -15.13
CA LEU A 232 25.46 -2.96 -14.83
C LEU A 232 26.74 -3.44 -14.12
N PRO A 233 27.49 -4.43 -14.66
CA PRO A 233 28.64 -5.04 -13.99
C PRO A 233 29.83 -4.07 -13.78
N THR A 234 29.84 -2.94 -14.48
CA THR A 234 30.85 -1.88 -14.31
C THR A 234 30.54 -0.92 -13.16
N ILE A 235 29.31 -0.96 -12.63
CA ILE A 235 28.81 -0.05 -11.59
C ILE A 235 28.55 -0.80 -10.29
N VAL A 236 28.05 -2.03 -10.37
CA VAL A 236 27.70 -2.86 -9.22
C VAL A 236 28.19 -4.30 -9.36
N GLN A 237 28.39 -4.98 -8.23
CA GLN A 237 28.80 -6.38 -8.17
C GLN A 237 27.90 -7.15 -7.20
N ALA A 238 27.35 -8.28 -7.62
CA ALA A 238 26.53 -9.14 -6.77
C ALA A 238 27.36 -9.68 -5.58
N VAL A 239 26.72 -9.80 -4.42
CA VAL A 239 27.34 -10.22 -3.14
C VAL A 239 26.68 -11.48 -2.61
#